data_AF-A0A1M5WGS8-F1
#
_entry.id   AF-A0A1M5WGS8-F1
#
_cell.length_a   1.000
_cell.length_b   1.000
_cell.length_c   1.000
_cell.angle_alpha   90.00
_cell.angle_beta   90.00
_cell.angle_gamma   90.00
#
_symmetry.space_group_name_H-M   'P 1'
#
loop_
_entity.id
_entity.type
_entity.pdbx_description
1 polymer ?
#
loop_
_entity_poly.entity_id
_entity_poly.type
_entity_poly.pdbx_seq_one_letter_code
_entity_poly.pdbx_strand_id
1 'polypeptide(L)'
;MKYDALGMIETKGLVGAVEAADAMVKAANVYLIGKEYVGGGLVTVMVRGDVGAVKAATDAGAAAAQRVGELVSVHVIPRPHSEVEVILPTSKEVAK
;
A
#
# COMPACT_ATOMS: atom_id res chain seq x y z
N MET A 1 -12.70 -5.90 -16.31
CA MET A 1 -12.15 -4.94 -15.34
C MET A 1 -10.65 -4.89 -15.51
N LYS A 2 -10.05 -3.70 -15.47
CA LYS A 2 -8.59 -3.55 -15.47
C LYS A 2 -8.12 -3.87 -14.05
N TYR A 3 -7.31 -4.91 -13.87
CA TYR A 3 -6.68 -5.22 -12.59
C TYR A 3 -5.39 -4.41 -12.53
N ASP A 4 -5.45 -3.29 -11.83
CA ASP A 4 -4.30 -2.44 -11.61
C ASP A 4 -3.28 -3.14 -10.69
N ALA A 5 -2.00 -2.78 -10.81
CA ALA A 5 -0.94 -3.38 -10.01
C ALA A 5 -1.18 -3.12 -8.51
N LEU A 6 -0.73 -4.04 -7.66
CA LEU A 6 -0.82 -3.93 -6.19
C LEU A 6 0.53 -3.52 -5.60
N GLY A 7 0.53 -2.48 -4.78
CA GLY A 7 1.65 -2.14 -3.90
C GLY A 7 1.27 -2.40 -2.44
N MET A 8 2.18 -3.00 -1.67
CA MET A 8 2.00 -3.32 -0.27
C MET A 8 3.21 -2.86 0.54
N ILE A 9 2.94 -2.23 1.68
CA ILE A 9 3.93 -1.95 2.71
C ILE A 9 3.37 -2.41 4.05
N GLU A 10 4.15 -3.22 4.76
CA GLU A 10 3.85 -3.65 6.12
C GLU A 10 4.84 -3.03 7.10
N THR A 11 4.32 -2.49 8.20
CA THR A 11 5.12 -1.91 9.28
C THR A 11 4.70 -2.48 10.62
N LYS A 12 5.58 -2.36 11.61
CA LYS A 12 5.20 -2.56 13.02
C LYS A 12 4.74 -1.23 13.61
N GLY A 13 3.47 -1.19 13.96
CA GLY A 13 2.78 0.00 14.46
C GLY A 13 2.10 0.81 13.35
N LEU A 14 1.03 1.52 13.73
CA LEU A 14 0.21 2.28 12.80
C LEU A 14 0.90 3.55 12.27
N VAL A 15 1.78 4.18 13.04
CA VAL A 15 2.42 5.45 12.65
C VAL A 15 3.28 5.26 11.40
N GLY A 16 4.12 4.22 11.35
CA GLY A 16 4.91 3.89 10.17
C GLY A 16 4.05 3.58 8.94
N ALA A 17 2.93 2.88 9.12
CA ALA A 17 2.00 2.57 8.04
C ALA A 17 1.32 3.83 7.48
N VAL A 18 0.95 4.79 8.34
CA VAL A 18 0.36 6.07 7.92
C VAL A 18 1.37 6.90 7.13
N GLU A 19 2.62 6.98 7.61
CA GLU A 19 3.70 7.68 6.89
C GLU A 19 3.98 7.02 5.53
N ALA A 20 4.03 5.69 5.47
CA ALA A 20 4.15 4.97 4.20
C ALA A 20 3.00 5.30 3.25
N ALA A 21 1.75 5.27 3.73
CA ALA A 21 0.58 5.56 2.92
C ALA A 21 0.61 6.98 2.33
N ASP A 22 0.94 7.98 3.15
CA ASP A 22 1.06 9.38 2.72
C ASP A 22 2.18 9.56 1.67
N ALA A 23 3.34 8.96 1.90
CA ALA A 23 4.45 9.01 0.95
C ALA A 23 4.14 8.29 -0.37
N MET A 24 3.48 7.12 -0.32
CA MET A 24 3.08 6.37 -1.52
C MET A 24 2.19 7.21 -2.45
N VAL A 25 1.13 7.82 -1.92
CA VAL A 25 0.16 8.58 -2.72
C VAL A 25 0.70 9.93 -3.21
N LYS A 26 1.74 10.48 -2.57
CA LYS A 26 2.43 11.70 -3.02
C LYS A 26 3.49 11.43 -4.09
N ALA A 27 4.11 10.26 -4.07
CA ALA A 27 5.25 9.95 -4.94
C ALA A 27 4.84 9.59 -6.38
N ALA A 28 3.64 9.03 -6.58
CA ALA A 28 3.18 8.61 -7.89
C ALA A 28 1.65 8.63 -7.99
N ASN A 29 1.14 8.49 -9.22
CA ASN A 29 -0.30 8.39 -9.47
C ASN A 29 -0.83 7.01 -9.05
N VAL A 30 -1.08 6.85 -7.76
CA VAL A 30 -1.66 5.66 -7.13
C VAL A 30 -2.78 6.07 -6.19
N TYR A 31 -3.68 5.14 -5.88
CA TYR A 31 -4.74 5.34 -4.90
C TYR A 31 -4.65 4.30 -3.78
N LEU A 32 -4.84 4.76 -2.54
CA LEU A 32 -4.86 3.90 -1.36
C LEU A 32 -6.16 3.11 -1.32
N ILE A 33 -6.06 1.78 -1.34
CA ILE A 33 -7.24 0.88 -1.29
C ILE A 33 -7.61 0.46 0.12
N GLY A 34 -6.70 0.61 1.08
CA GLY A 34 -7.00 0.37 2.47
C GLY A 34 -5.78 0.13 3.34
N LYS A 35 -6.08 -0.18 4.60
CA LYS A 35 -5.14 -0.66 5.59
C LYS A 35 -5.72 -1.87 6.30
N GLU A 36 -4.86 -2.80 6.71
CA GLU A 36 -5.24 -3.99 7.46
C GLU A 36 -4.45 -4.07 8.76
N TYR A 37 -5.15 -4.41 9.84
CA TYR A 37 -4.54 -4.75 11.12
C TYR A 37 -4.41 -6.26 11.20
N VAL A 38 -3.22 -6.77 10.95
CA VAL A 38 -2.97 -8.23 10.92
C VAL A 38 -2.90 -8.81 12.34
N GLY A 39 -2.51 -7.99 13.32
CA GLY A 39 -2.30 -8.41 14.71
C GLY A 39 -0.82 -8.43 15.08
N GLY A 40 -0.50 -8.59 16.36
CA GLY A 40 0.90 -8.55 16.84
C GLY A 40 1.62 -7.21 16.61
N GLY A 41 0.87 -6.14 16.38
CA GLY A 41 1.39 -4.82 16.02
C GLY A 41 1.66 -4.63 14.52
N LEU A 42 1.40 -5.62 13.66
CA LEU A 42 1.58 -5.49 12.22
C LEU A 42 0.41 -4.73 11.57
N VAL A 43 0.77 -3.79 10.70
CA VAL A 43 -0.17 -2.98 9.92
C VAL A 43 0.30 -2.96 8.47
N THR A 44 -0.56 -3.38 7.56
CA THR A 44 -0.29 -3.35 6.12
C THR A 44 -1.13 -2.27 5.44
N VAL A 45 -0.50 -1.44 4.61
CA VAL A 45 -1.17 -0.47 3.73
C VAL A 45 -1.00 -0.88 2.28
N MET A 46 -2.05 -0.64 1.49
CA MET A 46 -2.15 -1.15 0.12
C MET A 46 -2.57 -0.05 -0.85
N VAL A 47 -1.90 0.01 -1.99
CA VAL A 47 -2.19 0.95 -3.08
C VAL A 47 -2.40 0.23 -4.41
N ARG A 48 -3.09 0.91 -5.33
CA ARG A 48 -3.31 0.47 -6.72
C ARG A 48 -2.90 1.54 -7.72
N GLY A 49 -2.53 1.11 -8.92
CA GLY A 49 -2.23 1.98 -10.07
C GLY A 49 -1.51 1.22 -11.18
N ASP A 50 -0.95 1.95 -12.15
CA ASP A 50 -0.08 1.34 -13.16
C ASP A 50 1.23 0.83 -12.51
N VAL A 51 1.79 -0.28 -13.01
CA VAL A 51 2.93 -0.97 -12.38
C VAL A 51 4.12 -0.05 -12.07
N GLY A 52 4.45 0.88 -12.96
CA GLY A 52 5.55 1.84 -12.74
C GLY A 52 5.24 2.83 -11.62
N ALA A 53 4.00 3.33 -11.54
CA ALA A 53 3.55 4.22 -10.49
C ALA A 53 3.55 3.49 -9.13
N VAL A 54 3.06 2.25 -9.09
CA VAL A 54 3.05 1.41 -7.89
C VAL A 54 4.48 1.15 -7.40
N LYS A 55 5.41 0.83 -8.30
CA LYS A 55 6.80 0.60 -7.91
C LYS A 55 7.43 1.85 -7.29
N ALA A 56 7.31 3.00 -7.95
CA ALA A 56 7.80 4.28 -7.43
C ALA A 56 7.15 4.65 -6.08
N ALA A 57 5.84 4.46 -5.96
CA ALA A 57 5.11 4.69 -4.71
C ALA A 57 5.67 3.81 -3.57
N THR A 58 5.80 2.50 -3.78
CA THR A 58 6.27 1.58 -2.74
C THR A 58 7.72 1.86 -2.33
N ASP A 59 8.59 2.26 -3.26
CA ASP A 59 9.98 2.60 -2.93
C ASP A 59 10.05 3.87 -2.06
N ALA A 60 9.23 4.89 -2.37
CA ALA A 60 9.12 6.10 -1.55
C ALA A 60 8.49 5.84 -0.17
N GLY A 61 7.40 5.06 -0.14
CA GLY A 61 6.72 4.69 1.09
C GLY A 61 7.59 3.88 2.04
N ALA A 62 8.41 2.96 1.50
CA ALA A 62 9.33 2.15 2.28
C ALA A 62 10.39 3.01 2.98
N ALA A 63 11.01 3.93 2.23
CA ALA A 63 11.98 4.87 2.78
C ALA A 63 11.36 5.78 3.85
N ALA A 64 10.10 6.22 3.65
CA ALA A 64 9.38 7.03 4.62
C ALA A 64 9.06 6.25 5.91
N ALA A 65 8.47 5.06 5.79
CA ALA A 65 8.18 4.19 6.93
C ALA A 65 9.42 3.85 7.76
N GLN A 66 10.55 3.55 7.10
CA GLN A 66 11.79 3.18 7.79
C GLN A 66 12.39 4.32 8.63
N ARG A 67 12.09 5.59 8.29
CA ARG A 67 12.52 6.75 9.09
C ARG A 67 11.69 6.96 10.35
N VAL A 68 10.40 6.63 10.28
CA VAL A 68 9.42 6.96 11.34
C VAL A 68 9.09 5.75 12.23
N GLY A 69 9.33 4.54 11.75
CA GLY A 69 9.06 3.31 12.50
C GLY A 69 9.83 2.11 11.96
N GLU A 70 9.28 0.92 12.22
CA GLU A 70 9.86 -0.35 11.79
C GLU A 70 9.18 -0.84 10.51
N LEU A 71 9.90 -0.78 9.40
CA LEU A 71 9.49 -1.37 8.13
C LEU A 71 9.68 -2.90 8.20
N VAL A 72 8.63 -3.66 7.93
CA VAL A 72 8.65 -5.12 7.96
C VAL A 72 8.79 -5.68 6.56
N SER A 73 7.92 -5.26 5.63
CA SER A 73 7.89 -5.80 4.27
C SER A 73 7.48 -4.74 3.24
N VAL A 74 7.98 -4.90 2.01
CA VAL A 74 7.59 -4.11 0.83
C VAL A 74 7.41 -5.08 -0.32
N HIS A 75 6.29 -5.01 -1.03
CA HIS A 75 6.06 -5.91 -2.15
C HIS A 75 5.16 -5.29 -3.23
N VAL A 76 5.39 -5.71 -4.48
CA VAL A 76 4.62 -5.27 -5.64
C VAL A 76 4.19 -6.50 -6.43
N ILE A 77 2.91 -6.57 -6.76
CA ILE A 77 2.36 -7.55 -7.70
C ILE A 77 1.90 -6.78 -8.94
N PRO A 78 2.65 -6.86 -10.07
CA PRO A 78 2.33 -6.10 -11.28
C PRO A 78 0.94 -6.38 -11.87
N ARG A 79 0.45 -7.61 -11.68
CA ARG A 79 -0.84 -8.06 -12.22
C ARG A 79 -1.44 -9.12 -11.29
N PRO A 80 -2.17 -8.72 -10.23
CA PRO A 80 -2.81 -9.68 -9.35
C PRO A 80 -3.85 -10.51 -10.12
N HIS A 81 -3.98 -11.79 -9.74
CA HIS A 81 -5.03 -12.64 -10.28
C HIS A 81 -6.40 -12.16 -9.78
N SER A 82 -7.46 -12.32 -10.58
CA SER A 82 -8.79 -11.82 -10.25
C SER A 82 -9.35 -12.37 -8.94
N GLU A 83 -9.01 -13.62 -8.61
CA GLU A 83 -9.42 -14.24 -7.33
C GLU A 83 -8.77 -13.59 -6.11
N VAL A 84 -7.63 -12.90 -6.26
CA VAL A 84 -6.98 -12.20 -5.13
C VAL A 84 -7.78 -10.96 -4.72
N GLU A 85 -8.55 -10.37 -5.63
CA GLU A 85 -9.36 -9.18 -5.31
C GLU A 85 -10.41 -9.44 -4.22
N VAL A 86 -10.83 -10.70 -4.03
CA VAL A 86 -11.88 -11.05 -3.05
C VAL A 86 -11.41 -10.90 -1.60
N ILE A 87 -10.10 -10.92 -1.36
CA ILE A 87 -9.51 -10.80 -0.03
C ILE A 87 -8.90 -9.41 0.22
N LEU A 88 -8.80 -8.57 -0.80
CA LEU A 88 -8.19 -7.26 -0.69
C LEU A 88 -9.21 -6.21 -0.26
N PRO A 89 -8.80 -5.19 0.50
CA PRO A 89 -9.71 -4.15 0.94
C PRO A 89 -10.19 -3.35 -0.27
N THR A 90 -11.46 -2.98 -0.23
CA THR A 90 -12.07 -2.06 -1.19
C THR A 90 -12.24 -0.71 -0.51
N SER A 91 -11.42 0.27 -0.89
CA SER A 91 -11.64 1.65 -0.47
C SER A 91 -12.98 2.10 -1.03
N LYS A 92 -13.93 2.43 -0.15
CA LYS A 92 -15.03 3.31 -0.55
C LYS A 92 -14.38 4.61 -1.01
N GLU A 93 -14.69 5.06 -2.23
CA GLU A 93 -14.29 6.39 -2.69
C GLU A 93 -14.54 7.39 -1.56
N VAL A 94 -13.56 8.25 -1.29
CA VAL A 94 -13.83 9.47 -0.52
C VAL A 94 -14.82 10.23 -1.38
N ALA A 95 -16.11 10.13 -1.03
CA ALA A 95 -17.18 10.83 -1.73
C ALA A 95 -16.76 12.29 -1.85
N LYS A 96 -16.66 12.74 -3.09
CA LYS A 96 -16.15 14.06 -3.45
C LYS A 96 -17.03 15.18 -2.89
#